data_AF-A0A1G2UII3-F1
#
_entry.id   AF-A0A1G2UII3-F1
#
_cell.length_a   1.000
_cell.length_b   1.000
_cell.length_c   1.000
_cell.angle_alpha   90.00
_cell.angle_beta   90.00
_cell.angle_gamma   90.00
#
_symmetry.space_group_name_H-M   'P 1'
#
loop_
_entity.id
_entity.type
_entity.pdbx_description
1 polymer ?
#
loop_
_entity_poly.entity_id
_entity_poly.type
_entity_poly.pdbx_seq_one_letter_code
_entity_poly.pdbx_strand_id
1 'polypeptide(L)' 'MKKKVTKKIPSFLIEFERETDRRWIADVPKLPGVMAYGKTKEEAKQKVFAIALRTLADKIEHGKTPSLIARLFKYEMARG' A
#
# COMPACT_ATOMS: atom_id res chain seq x y z
N MET A 1 -16.33 -7.91 -31.76
CA MET A 1 -16.44 -7.82 -30.29
C MET A 1 -15.18 -7.18 -29.70
N LYS A 2 -15.20 -5.92 -29.23
CA LYS A 2 -14.04 -5.36 -28.50
C LYS A 2 -14.10 -5.83 -27.04
N LYS A 3 -13.13 -6.65 -26.60
CA LYS A 3 -13.02 -7.04 -25.19
C LYS A 3 -12.75 -5.79 -24.35
N LYS A 4 -13.63 -5.46 -23.40
CA LYS A 4 -13.37 -4.44 -22.38
C LYS A 4 -12.20 -4.95 -21.52
N VAL A 5 -11.00 -4.43 -21.76
CA VAL A 5 -9.86 -4.68 -20.88
C VAL A 5 -10.10 -3.89 -19.59
N THR A 6 -10.54 -4.56 -18.53
CA THR A 6 -10.61 -3.96 -17.20
C THR A 6 -9.18 -3.74 -16.71
N LYS A 7 -8.72 -2.49 -16.75
CA LYS A 7 -7.35 -2.11 -16.36
C LYS A 7 -7.20 -2.30 -14.85
N LYS A 8 -6.77 -3.48 -14.39
CA LYS A 8 -6.59 -3.84 -12.97
C LYS A 8 -5.76 -2.75 -12.27
N ILE A 9 -6.34 -2.08 -11.28
CA ILE A 9 -5.64 -1.11 -10.44
C ILE A 9 -4.60 -1.92 -9.66
N PRO A 10 -3.30 -1.54 -9.67
CA PRO A 10 -2.31 -2.31 -8.94
C PRO A 10 -2.65 -2.23 -7.45
N SER A 11 -2.55 -3.35 -6.74
CA SER A 11 -2.76 -3.43 -5.30
C SER A 11 -1.50 -3.94 -4.63
N PHE A 12 -1.24 -3.48 -3.41
CA PHE A 12 -0.24 -4.10 -2.54
C PHE A 12 -0.86 -5.35 -1.91
N LEU A 13 -0.07 -6.43 -1.85
CA LEU A 13 -0.41 -7.60 -1.04
C LEU A 13 -0.07 -7.28 0.41
N ILE A 14 -0.99 -7.60 1.32
CA ILE A 14 -0.73 -7.58 2.75
C ILE A 14 -0.65 -9.03 3.21
N GLU A 15 0.49 -9.41 3.75
CA GLU A 15 0.72 -10.72 4.34
C GLU A 15 0.45 -10.65 5.83
N PHE A 16 -0.18 -11.68 6.38
CA PHE A 16 -0.55 -11.73 7.79
C PHE A 16 0.01 -12.98 8.45
N GLU A 17 0.67 -12.79 9.57
CA GLU A 17 1.18 -13.87 10.41
C GLU A 17 0.68 -13.71 11.84
N ARG A 18 0.54 -14.83 12.55
CA ARG A 18 0.14 -14.84 13.95
C ARG A 18 1.32 -15.32 14.79
N GLU A 19 1.71 -14.47 15.72
CA GLU A 19 2.81 -14.73 16.64
C GLU A 19 2.43 -15.74 17.74
N THR A 20 3.46 -16.32 18.36
CA THR A 20 3.32 -17.28 19.47
C THR A 20 2.63 -16.66 20.69
N ASP A 21 2.76 -15.35 20.88
CA ASP A 21 2.10 -14.56 21.92
C ASP A 21 0.66 -14.12 21.55
N ARG A 22 0.13 -14.66 20.44
CA ARG A 22 -1.19 -14.38 19.86
C ARG A 22 -1.36 -12.99 19.23
N ARG A 23 -0.30 -12.17 19.12
CA ARG A 23 -0.35 -10.94 18.30
C ARG A 23 -0.42 -11.27 16.81
N TRP A 24 -0.97 -10.35 16.04
CA TRP A 24 -0.97 -10.38 14.58
C TRP A 24 0.10 -9.45 14.05
N ILE A 25 0.79 -9.90 13.01
CA ILE A 25 1.67 -9.11 12.16
C ILE A 25 0.99 -8.93 10.82
N ALA A 26 1.06 -7.71 10.28
CA ALA A 26 0.70 -7.41 8.91
C ALA A 26 1.91 -6.78 8.22
N ASP A 27 2.39 -7.39 7.13
CA ASP A 27 3.55 -6.93 6.34
C ASP A 27 3.14 -6.61 4.91
N VAL A 28 3.81 -5.64 4.29
CA VAL A 28 3.67 -5.33 2.85
C VAL A 28 5.03 -5.54 2.17
N PRO A 29 5.30 -6.73 1.61
CA PRO A 29 6.65 -7.07 1.12
C PRO A 29 7.16 -6.14 0.01
N LYS A 30 6.24 -5.55 -0.76
CA LYS A 30 6.56 -4.59 -1.83
C LYS A 30 6.95 -3.19 -1.32
N LEU A 31 6.77 -2.92 -0.04
CA LEU A 31 7.14 -1.68 0.62
C LEU A 31 8.04 -2.03 1.81
N PRO A 32 9.37 -2.15 1.60
CA PRO A 32 10.30 -2.46 2.69
C PRO A 32 10.12 -1.51 3.88
N GLY A 33 10.00 -2.08 5.09
CA GLY A 33 9.76 -1.35 6.32
C GLY A 33 8.29 -1.07 6.65
N VAL A 34 7.34 -1.46 5.78
CA VAL A 34 5.90 -1.32 6.04
C VAL A 34 5.35 -2.59 6.67
N MET A 35 5.40 -2.61 8.00
CA MET A 35 4.87 -3.70 8.83
C MET A 35 4.18 -3.12 10.08
N ALA A 36 3.15 -3.80 10.58
CA ALA A 36 2.49 -3.42 11.83
C ALA A 36 2.03 -4.61 12.67
N TYR A 37 2.03 -4.40 13.99
CA TYR A 37 1.50 -5.35 14.96
C TYR A 37 0.11 -4.93 15.47
N GLY A 38 -0.77 -5.91 15.70
CA GLY A 38 -2.08 -5.72 16.32
C GLY A 38 -2.45 -6.86 17.27
N LYS A 39 -3.32 -6.61 18.24
CA LYS A 39 -3.94 -7.66 19.06
C LYS A 39 -4.92 -8.50 18.24
N THR A 40 -5.50 -7.91 17.18
CA THR A 40 -6.35 -8.58 16.21
C THR A 40 -5.81 -8.41 14.79
N LYS A 41 -6.25 -9.29 13.88
CA LYS A 41 -5.91 -9.19 12.45
C LYS A 41 -6.36 -7.86 11.85
N GLU A 42 -7.55 -7.39 12.24
CA GLU A 42 -8.10 -6.13 11.75
C GLU A 42 -7.33 -4.91 12.28
N GLU A 43 -6.86 -4.95 13.53
CA GLU A 43 -6.00 -3.91 14.09
C GLU A 43 -4.66 -3.84 13.36
N ALA A 44 -4.01 -4.99 13.12
CA ALA A 44 -2.76 -5.06 12.37
C ALA A 44 -2.93 -4.52 10.94
N LYS A 45 -4.05 -4.89 10.30
CA LYS A 45 -4.46 -4.38 8.98
C LYS A 45 -4.60 -2.86 8.96
N GLN A 46 -5.38 -2.28 9.88
CA GLN A 46 -5.57 -0.83 9.93
C GLN A 46 -4.26 -0.07 10.11
N LYS A 47 -3.39 -0.57 11.00
CA LYS A 47 -2.08 0.05 11.24
C LYS A 47 -1.16 -0.05 10.02
N VAL A 48 -1.08 -1.22 9.36
CA VAL A 48 -0.22 -1.36 8.18
C VAL A 48 -0.69 -0.49 7.01
N PHE A 49 -2.01 -0.29 6.86
CA PHE A 49 -2.55 0.66 5.89
C PHE A 49 -2.07 2.09 6.17
N ALA A 50 -2.14 2.54 7.42
CA ALA A 50 -1.69 3.88 7.80
C ALA A 50 -0.19 4.07 7.54
N ILE A 51 0.64 3.06 7.88
CA ILE A 51 2.08 3.09 7.63
C ILE A 51 2.36 3.12 6.13
N ALA A 52 1.69 2.27 5.34
CA ALA A 52 1.83 2.25 3.90
C ALA A 52 1.57 3.63 3.28
N LEU A 53 0.45 4.28 3.66
CA LEU A 53 0.11 5.61 3.17
C LEU A 53 1.16 6.66 3.53
N ARG A 54 1.68 6.63 4.77
CA ARG A 54 2.76 7.54 5.21
C ARG A 54 4.04 7.32 4.40
N THR A 55 4.48 6.07 4.26
CA THR A 55 5.66 5.73 3.46
C THR A 55 5.52 6.15 2.00
N LEU A 56 4.32 6.07 1.44
CA LEU A 56 4.04 6.53 0.09
C LEU A 56 4.11 8.06 0.00
N ALA A 57 3.57 8.77 0.99
CA ALA A 57 3.69 10.23 1.08
C ALA A 57 5.15 10.67 1.19
N ASP A 58 5.92 10.08 2.11
CA ASP A 58 7.34 10.39 2.30
C ASP A 58 8.12 10.19 0.98
N LYS A 59 7.84 9.11 0.25
CA LYS A 59 8.49 8.85 -1.05
C LYS A 59 8.20 9.96 -2.07
N ILE A 60 6.96 10.45 -2.12
CA ILE A 60 6.55 11.55 -3.02
C ILE A 60 7.30 12.84 -2.65
N GLU A 61 7.37 13.18 -1.36
CA GLU A 61 8.09 14.36 -0.87
C GLU A 61 9.58 14.35 -1.24
N HIS A 62 10.18 13.15 -1.28
CA HIS A 62 11.57 12.94 -1.70
C HIS A 62 11.74 12.75 -3.22
N GLY A 63 10.72 13.09 -4.02
CA GLY A 63 10.79 13.04 -5.49
C GLY A 63 10.69 11.63 -6.11
N LYS A 64 10.35 10.61 -5.32
CA LYS A 64 10.12 9.24 -5.80
C LYS A 64 8.62 9.02 -5.96
N THR A 65 8.09 9.12 -7.18
CA THR A 65 6.66 8.87 -7.44
C THR A 65 6.43 7.40 -7.79
N PRO A 66 5.84 6.56 -6.89
CA PRO A 66 5.57 5.17 -7.23
C PRO A 66 4.51 5.12 -8.34
N SER A 67 4.70 4.27 -9.35
CA SER A 67 3.80 4.14 -10.51
C SER A 67 2.33 3.85 -10.13
N LEU A 68 2.11 3.19 -8.99
CA LEU A 68 0.79 2.97 -8.43
C LEU A 68 0.12 4.27 -7.96
N ILE A 69 0.85 5.15 -7.31
CA ILE A 69 0.32 6.44 -6.82
C ILE A 69 -0.01 7.36 -7.97
N ALA A 70 0.84 7.39 -9.00
CA ALA A 70 0.57 8.09 -10.25
C ALA A 70 -0.70 7.59 -10.98
N ARG A 71 -1.16 6.36 -10.72
CA ARG A 71 -2.45 5.85 -11.24
C ARG A 71 -3.64 6.18 -10.36
N LEU A 72 -3.42 6.41 -9.06
CA LEU A 72 -4.47 6.74 -8.09
C LEU A 72 -4.93 8.19 -8.30
N PHE A 73 -3.97 9.08 -8.51
CA PHE A 73 -4.21 10.46 -8.88
C PHE A 73 -4.02 10.58 -10.39
N LYS A 74 -5.11 10.65 -11.16
CA LYS A 74 -5.02 11.12 -12.55
C LYS A 74 -4.57 12.58 -12.53
N TYR A 75 -3.26 12.84 -12.53
CA TYR A 75 -2.74 14.18 -12.77
C TYR A 75 -2.68 14.42 -14.28
N GLU A 76 -3.56 15.27 -14.79
CA GLU A 76 -3.25 16.09 -15.96
C GLU A 76 -2.13 17.04 -15.50
N MET A 77 -0.86 16.72 -15.78
CA MET A 77 0.15 17.77 -15.76
C MET A 77 -0.17 18.66 -16.95
N ALA A 78 -0.91 19.75 -16.69
CA ALA A 78 -0.94 20.88 -17.59
C ALA A 78 0.53 21.27 -17.81
N ARG A 79 1.06 20.92 -18.98
CA ARG A 79 2.32 21.47 -19.45
C ARG A 79 2.05 22.95 -19.63
N GLY A 80 2.59 23.76 -18.72
CA GLY A 80 2.91 25.16 -19.03
C GLY A 80 4.03 25.21 -20.05
#